data_AF-A0A9N9MZE3-F1
#
_entry.id   AF-A0A9N9MZE3-F1
#
_cell.length_a   1.000
_cell.length_b   1.000
_cell.length_c   1.000
_cell.angle_alpha   90.00
_cell.angle_beta   90.00
_cell.angle_gamma   90.00
#
_symmetry.space_group_name_H-M   'P 1'
#
loop_
_entity.id
_entity.type
_entity.pdbx_description
1 polymer ?
#
loop_
_entity_poly.entity_id
_entity_poly.type
_entity_poly.pdbx_seq_one_letter_code
_entity_poly.pdbx_strand_id
1 'polypeptide(L)'
;MESSPLSVAIFSKHAFLNGYLSHSQYTAMVTLTENLMMVTPFDGIIYLRTTPENSYARMLERARSEESLITPSYLKQLYELHDLFLMGRDDVFVFDGDLKLEQQSQEICRLEQWMVYRTSSL
;
A
#
# COMPACT_ATOMS: atom_id res chain seq x y z
N MET A 1 -2.96 12.29 -4.27
CA MET A 1 -1.91 11.90 -3.30
C MET A 1 -1.48 10.50 -3.67
N GLU A 2 -0.20 10.26 -3.98
CA GLU A 2 0.26 8.94 -4.52
C GLU A 2 0.34 7.84 -3.44
N SER A 3 0.29 8.19 -2.15
CA SER A 3 0.23 7.23 -1.03
C SER A 3 -0.57 7.80 0.14
N SER A 4 -1.43 6.97 0.73
CA SER A 4 -2.26 7.32 1.89
C SER A 4 -1.42 7.39 3.19
N PRO A 5 -1.82 8.20 4.19
CA PRO A 5 -1.26 8.11 5.54
C PRO A 5 -1.23 6.68 6.09
N LEU A 6 -2.19 5.82 5.70
CA LEU A 6 -2.21 4.41 6.08
C LEU A 6 -0.93 3.64 5.68
N SER A 7 -0.31 4.02 4.56
CA SER A 7 1.00 3.48 4.14
C SER A 7 2.07 3.77 5.19
N VAL A 8 2.08 4.98 5.77
CA VAL A 8 3.01 5.36 6.84
C VAL A 8 2.85 4.46 8.07
N ALA A 9 1.62 4.08 8.43
CA ALA A 9 1.38 3.14 9.52
C ALA A 9 1.97 1.75 9.23
N ILE A 10 1.84 1.26 7.98
CA ILE A 10 2.39 -0.04 7.56
C ILE A 10 3.92 -0.04 7.62
N PHE A 11 4.58 0.97 7.04
CA PHE A 11 6.04 1.09 7.10
C PHE A 11 6.54 1.27 8.53
N SER A 12 5.82 2.04 9.37
CA SER A 12 6.16 2.22 10.78
C SER A 12 6.02 0.91 11.56
N LYS A 13 4.99 0.11 11.29
CA LYS A 13 4.82 -1.22 11.88
C LYS A 13 5.96 -2.15 11.49
N HIS A 14 6.30 -2.20 10.20
CA HIS A 14 7.43 -2.98 9.71
C HIS A 14 8.73 -2.57 10.40
N ALA A 15 8.99 -1.26 10.50
CA ALA A 15 10.19 -0.73 11.11
C ALA A 15 10.29 -1.05 12.61
N PHE A 16 9.17 -0.99 13.32
CA PHE A 16 9.09 -1.41 14.73
C PHE A 16 9.34 -2.91 14.91
N LEU A 17 8.71 -3.77 14.08
CA LEU A 17 8.88 -5.22 14.16
C LEU A 17 10.31 -5.68 13.90
N ASN A 18 11.05 -4.93 13.06
CA ASN A 18 12.46 -5.19 12.76
C ASN A 18 13.44 -4.45 13.68
N GLY A 19 12.96 -3.78 14.73
CA GLY A 19 13.80 -3.11 15.73
C GLY A 19 14.44 -1.78 15.28
N TYR A 20 14.02 -1.22 14.15
CA TYR A 20 14.50 0.09 13.67
C TYR A 20 13.83 1.25 14.41
N LEU A 21 12.63 1.04 14.96
CA LEU A 21 11.94 2.02 15.79
C LEU A 21 11.80 1.52 17.23
N SER A 22 12.03 2.40 18.19
CA SER A 22 11.65 2.16 19.58
C SER A 22 10.13 2.19 19.74
N HIS A 23 9.64 1.67 20.88
CA HIS A 23 8.21 1.71 21.17
C HIS A 23 7.65 3.15 21.18
N SER A 24 8.37 4.11 21.77
CA SER A 24 7.91 5.51 21.80
C SER A 24 7.87 6.16 20.41
N GLN A 25 8.86 5.86 19.56
CA GLN A 25 8.87 6.33 18.18
C GLN A 25 7.72 5.74 17.37
N TYR A 26 7.50 4.42 17.49
CA TYR A 26 6.37 3.75 16.83
C TYR A 26 5.03 4.34 17.27
N THR A 27 4.82 4.52 18.58
CA THR A 27 3.59 5.13 19.11
C THR A 27 3.39 6.54 18.57
N ALA A 28 4.43 7.38 18.54
CA ALA A 28 4.34 8.72 17.96
C ALA A 28 3.94 8.69 16.48
N MET A 29 4.51 7.78 15.68
CA MET A 29 4.19 7.64 14.26
C MET A 29 2.74 7.19 14.03
N VAL A 30 2.25 6.23 14.81
CA VAL A 30 0.84 5.78 14.75
C VAL A 30 -0.10 6.92 15.11
N THR A 31 0.13 7.61 16.22
CA THR A 31 -0.72 8.73 16.65
C THR A 31 -0.75 9.85 15.63
N LEU A 32 0.38 10.21 15.02
CA LEU A 32 0.42 11.21 13.95
C LEU A 32 -0.39 10.76 12.73
N THR A 33 -0.27 9.49 12.35
CA THR A 33 -0.99 8.93 11.20
C THR A 33 -2.50 8.91 11.43
N GLU A 34 -2.95 8.49 12.60
CA GLU A 34 -4.37 8.49 12.99
C GLU A 34 -4.96 9.90 12.97
N ASN A 35 -4.25 10.87 13.55
CA ASN A 35 -4.68 12.26 13.54
C ASN A 35 -4.79 12.82 12.11
N LEU A 36 -3.83 12.50 11.24
CA LEU A 36 -3.87 12.90 9.83
C LEU A 36 -5.06 12.27 9.11
N MET A 37 -5.32 10.98 9.32
CA MET A 37 -6.46 10.28 8.72
C MET A 37 -7.80 10.90 9.14
N MET A 38 -7.93 11.39 10.38
CA MET A 38 -9.17 12.04 10.83
C MET A 38 -9.44 13.39 10.15
N VAL A 39 -8.40 14.11 9.74
CA VAL A 39 -8.53 15.45 9.13
C VAL A 39 -8.39 15.44 7.60
N THR A 40 -8.09 14.28 7.01
CA THR A 40 -7.97 14.11 5.56
C THR A 40 -9.02 13.11 5.07
N PRO A 41 -10.25 13.58 4.73
CA PRO A 41 -11.29 12.69 4.22
C PRO A 41 -10.84 12.08 2.89
N PHE A 42 -11.14 10.80 2.70
CA PHE A 42 -10.93 10.09 1.44
C PHE A 42 -12.13 9.21 1.14
N ASP A 43 -12.53 9.18 -0.13
CA ASP A 43 -13.64 8.35 -0.59
C ASP A 43 -13.25 6.89 -0.74
N GLY A 44 -11.97 6.55 -0.65
CA GLY A 44 -11.48 5.18 -0.67
C GLY A 44 -9.99 5.04 -0.96
N ILE A 45 -9.53 3.79 -0.94
CA ILE A 45 -8.13 3.44 -1.14
C ILE A 45 -8.04 2.50 -2.33
N ILE A 46 -7.17 2.80 -3.28
CA ILE A 46 -6.81 1.88 -4.36
C ILE A 46 -5.52 1.18 -3.94
N TYR A 47 -5.61 -0.12 -3.66
CA TYR A 47 -4.46 -0.93 -3.31
C TYR A 47 -3.92 -1.66 -4.55
N LEU A 48 -2.83 -1.13 -5.11
CA LEU A 48 -2.09 -1.80 -6.19
C LEU A 48 -1.29 -2.98 -5.61
N ARG A 49 -1.85 -4.18 -5.73
CA ARG A 49 -1.29 -5.41 -5.17
C ARG A 49 -0.43 -6.11 -6.21
N THR A 50 0.85 -6.32 -5.90
CA THR A 50 1.84 -6.97 -6.78
C THR A 50 2.62 -7.97 -5.95
N THR A 51 2.86 -9.16 -6.47
CA THR A 51 3.67 -10.19 -5.79
C THR A 51 5.09 -9.67 -5.45
N PRO A 52 5.69 -10.11 -4.32
CA PRO A 52 7.05 -9.71 -3.94
C PRO A 52 8.08 -9.97 -5.04
N GLU A 53 7.95 -11.09 -5.77
CA GLU A 53 8.86 -11.51 -6.83
C GLU A 53 8.82 -10.55 -8.02
N ASN A 54 7.62 -10.20 -8.50
CA ASN A 54 7.46 -9.24 -9.60
C ASN A 54 7.87 -7.82 -9.17
N SER A 55 7.54 -7.43 -7.93
CA SER A 55 7.96 -6.14 -7.38
C SER A 55 9.48 -6.03 -7.30
N TYR A 56 10.15 -7.09 -6.84
CA TYR A 56 11.62 -7.17 -6.79
C TYR A 56 12.24 -7.14 -8.18
N ALA A 57 11.71 -7.89 -9.15
CA ALA A 57 12.20 -7.87 -10.53
C ALA A 57 12.12 -6.45 -11.13
N ARG A 58 10.98 -5.76 -10.98
CA ARG A 58 10.80 -4.36 -11.42
C ARG A 58 11.73 -3.39 -10.69
N MET A 59 12.02 -3.65 -9.42
CA MET A 59 12.98 -2.85 -8.64
C MET A 59 14.39 -2.97 -9.22
N LEU A 60 14.83 -4.19 -9.53
CA LEU A 60 16.13 -4.44 -10.15
C LEU A 60 16.23 -3.80 -11.55
N GLU A 61 15.18 -3.88 -12.37
CA GLU A 61 15.12 -3.23 -13.69
C GLU A 61 15.24 -1.71 -13.61
N ARG A 62 14.65 -1.08 -12.58
CA ARG A 62 14.76 0.38 -12.36
C ARG A 62 16.17 0.81 -11.92
N ALA A 63 16.94 -0.10 -11.29
CA ALA A 63 18.34 0.09 -10.92
C ALA A 63 18.66 1.39 -10.14
N ARG A 64 17.78 1.80 -9.21
CA ARG A 64 18.01 2.98 -8.35
C ARG A 64 19.07 2.68 -7.30
N SER A 65 20.06 3.57 -7.13
CA SER A 65 21.17 3.34 -6.20
C SER A 65 20.73 3.26 -4.74
N GLU A 66 19.68 3.98 -4.36
CA GLU A 66 19.10 4.00 -3.01
C GLU A 66 18.36 2.69 -2.67
N GLU A 67 17.93 1.94 -3.69
CA GLU A 67 17.21 0.67 -3.53
C GLU A 67 18.16 -0.55 -3.52
N SER A 68 19.47 -0.33 -3.65
CA SER A 68 20.48 -1.41 -3.79
C SER A 68 20.61 -2.34 -2.58
N LEU A 69 20.23 -1.89 -1.39
CA LEU A 69 20.27 -2.68 -0.14
C LEU A 69 18.94 -3.39 0.15
N ILE A 70 17.91 -3.21 -0.68
CA ILE A 70 16.61 -3.83 -0.46
C ILE A 70 16.69 -5.33 -0.78
N THR A 71 16.26 -6.14 0.19
CA THR A 71 16.23 -7.60 0.05
C THR A 71 14.86 -8.11 -0.38
N PRO A 72 14.77 -9.27 -1.06
CA PRO A 72 13.49 -9.93 -1.32
C PRO A 72 12.65 -10.18 -0.05
N SER A 73 13.32 -10.51 1.07
CA SER A 73 12.67 -10.72 2.36
C SER A 73 11.97 -9.45 2.87
N TYR A 74 12.62 -8.29 2.71
CA TYR A 74 12.02 -7.01 3.08
C TYR A 74 10.73 -6.73 2.29
N LEU A 75 10.74 -6.96 0.96
CA LEU A 75 9.55 -6.78 0.13
C LEU A 75 8.44 -7.76 0.50
N LYS A 76 8.78 -9.01 0.84
CA LYS A 76 7.81 -10.01 1.30
C LYS A 76 7.14 -9.60 2.62
N GLN A 77 7.92 -9.12 3.60
CA GLN A 77 7.38 -8.65 4.88
C GLN A 77 6.45 -7.45 4.69
N LEU A 78 6.81 -6.51 3.82
CA LEU A 78 5.93 -5.38 3.50
C LEU A 78 4.67 -5.85 2.80
N TYR A 79 4.76 -6.77 1.83
CA TYR A 79 3.60 -7.32 1.13
C TYR A 79 2.60 -7.94 2.13
N GLU A 80 3.08 -8.79 3.04
CA GLU A 80 2.24 -9.44 4.05
C GLU A 80 1.57 -8.43 4.98
N LEU A 81 2.28 -7.36 5.37
CA LEU A 81 1.71 -6.28 6.19
C LEU A 81 0.67 -5.46 5.42
N HIS A 82 0.89 -5.17 4.13
CA HIS A 82 -0.12 -4.48 3.33
C HIS A 82 -1.38 -5.32 3.18
N ASP A 83 -1.24 -6.61 2.86
CA ASP A 83 -2.37 -7.53 2.79
C ASP A 83 -3.13 -7.58 4.12
N LEU A 84 -2.43 -7.69 5.25
CA LEU A 84 -3.04 -7.70 6.57
C LEU A 84 -3.85 -6.42 6.88
N PHE A 85 -3.35 -5.25 6.45
CA PHE A 85 -3.99 -3.97 6.73
C PHE A 85 -5.12 -3.62 5.76
N LEU A 86 -5.06 -4.08 4.51
CA LEU A 86 -5.90 -3.60 3.42
C LEU A 86 -6.93 -4.62 2.94
N MET A 87 -6.63 -5.91 3.01
CA MET A 87 -7.53 -6.95 2.50
C MET A 87 -8.81 -7.05 3.36
N GLY A 88 -9.94 -7.24 2.68
CA GLY A 88 -11.24 -7.44 3.32
C GLY A 88 -11.93 -6.16 3.82
N ARG A 89 -11.33 -4.99 3.59
CA ARG A 89 -11.98 -3.71 3.88
C ARG A 89 -12.91 -3.29 2.75
N ASP A 90 -14.12 -2.85 3.09
CA ASP A 90 -15.09 -2.35 2.10
C ASP A 90 -14.65 -1.04 1.43
N ASP A 91 -13.69 -0.34 2.04
CA ASP A 91 -13.14 0.92 1.57
C ASP A 91 -11.88 0.82 0.73
N VAL A 92 -11.50 -0.41 0.37
CA VAL A 92 -10.33 -0.71 -0.45
C VAL A 92 -10.75 -1.38 -1.75
N PHE A 93 -10.34 -0.80 -2.87
CA PHE A 93 -10.33 -1.48 -4.16
C PHE A 93 -8.97 -2.15 -4.37
N VAL A 94 -8.94 -3.47 -4.50
CA VAL A 94 -7.72 -4.22 -4.81
C VAL A 94 -7.55 -4.27 -6.33
N PHE A 95 -6.50 -3.60 -6.81
CA PHE A 95 -6.09 -3.63 -8.21
C PHE A 95 -4.93 -4.61 -8.37
N ASP A 96 -5.08 -5.59 -9.25
CA ASP A 96 -4.01 -6.56 -9.54
C ASP A 96 -2.92 -5.93 -10.42
N GLY A 97 -1.79 -5.63 -9.81
CA GLY A 97 -0.62 -5.03 -10.46
C GLY A 97 0.28 -6.03 -11.19
N ASP A 98 -0.04 -7.33 -11.14
CA ASP A 98 0.64 -8.38 -11.90
C ASP A 98 -0.02 -8.65 -13.26
N LEU A 99 -1.16 -8.02 -13.54
CA LEU A 99 -1.83 -8.13 -14.82
C LEU A 99 -0.99 -7.60 -15.98
N LYS A 100 -1.09 -8.31 -17.10
CA LYS A 100 -0.52 -7.86 -18.38
C LYS A 100 -1.34 -6.72 -18.96
N LEU A 101 -0.70 -5.92 -19.83
CA LEU A 101 -1.32 -4.74 -20.46
C LEU A 101 -2.67 -5.05 -21.12
N GLU A 102 -2.81 -6.22 -21.74
CA GLU A 102 -4.04 -6.63 -22.42
C GLU A 102 -5.22 -6.86 -21.45
N GLN A 103 -4.93 -7.15 -20.18
CA GLN A 103 -5.91 -7.42 -19.13
C GLN A 103 -6.22 -6.17 -18.30
N GLN A 104 -5.38 -5.13 -18.37
CA GLN A 104 -5.53 -3.91 -17.57
C GLN A 104 -6.81 -3.14 -17.91
N SER A 105 -7.26 -3.13 -19.18
CA SER A 105 -8.46 -2.40 -19.57
C SER A 105 -9.73 -2.86 -18.84
N GLN A 106 -9.83 -4.16 -18.53
CA GLN A 106 -10.97 -4.72 -17.80
C GLN A 106 -10.95 -4.29 -16.32
N GLU A 107 -9.80 -4.34 -15.67
CA GLU A 107 -9.66 -3.89 -14.28
C GLU A 107 -9.84 -2.38 -14.13
N ILE A 108 -9.40 -1.58 -15.12
CA ILE A 108 -9.66 -0.13 -15.15
C ILE A 108 -11.17 0.13 -15.20
N CYS A 109 -11.91 -0.59 -16.04
CA CYS A 109 -13.37 -0.44 -16.10
C CYS A 109 -14.05 -0.81 -14.76
N ARG A 110 -13.57 -1.87 -14.09
CA ARG A 110 -14.06 -2.26 -12.76
C ARG A 110 -13.74 -1.20 -11.69
N LEU A 111 -12.54 -0.61 -11.75
CA LEU A 111 -12.16 0.50 -10.88
C LEU A 111 -13.07 1.72 -11.10
N GLU A 112 -13.34 2.10 -12.35
CA GLU A 112 -14.25 3.19 -12.69
C GLU A 112 -15.65 2.96 -12.10
N GLN A 113 -16.20 1.75 -12.26
CA GLN A 113 -17.49 1.38 -11.67
C GLN A 113 -17.49 1.48 -10.14
N TRP A 114 -16.42 1.01 -9.50
CA TRP A 114 -16.27 1.08 -8.04
C TRP A 114 -16.19 2.53 -7.55
N MET A 115 -15.45 3.40 -8.25
CA MET A 115 -15.39 4.83 -7.94
C MET A 115 -16.77 5.48 -8.05
N VAL A 116 -17.52 5.21 -9.11
CA VAL A 116 -18.89 5.75 -9.30
C VAL A 116 -19.82 5.30 -8.17
N TYR A 117 -19.79 4.01 -7.81
CA TYR A 117 -20.59 3.47 -6.70
C TYR A 117 -20.30 4.18 -5.38
N ARG A 118 -19.02 4.45 -5.10
CA ARG A 118 -18.56 5.10 -3.86
C ARG A 118 -18.94 6.57 -3.78
N THR A 119 -18.76 7.32 -4.87
CA THR A 119 -19.11 8.75 -4.91
C THR A 119 -20.63 8.97 -4.93
N SER A 120 -21.41 8.01 -5.44
CA SER A 120 -22.88 8.11 -5.50
C SER A 120 -23.59 7.65 -4.21
N SER A 121 -22.85 7.04 -3.28
CA SER A 121 -23.39 6.54 -1.99
C SER A 121 -23.16 7.52 -0.82
N LEU A 122 -22.68 8.74 -1.12
CA LEU A 122 -22.52 9.88 -0.20
C LEU A 122 -23.62 10.92 -0.46
#